data_AF-A0AAV3XGK1-F1
#
_entry.id   AF-A0AAV3XGK1-F1
#
_cell.length_a   1.000
_cell.length_b   1.000
_cell.length_c   1.000
_cell.angle_alpha   90.00
_cell.angle_beta   90.00
_cell.angle_gamma   90.00
#
_symmetry.space_group_name_H-M   'P 1'
#
loop_
_entity.id
_entity.type
_entity.pdbx_description
1 polymer ?
#
loop_
_entity_poly.entity_id
_entity_poly.type
_entity_poly.pdbx_seq_one_letter_code
_entity_poly.pdbx_strand_id
1 'polypeptide(L)'
;MNGRRSIGWRKVERCVFKLQKRIFRSSQQGNVKLIHKLQRLLLKSWYSKLLAVRRVTPDNQGKKTAGVDGRKSLTPPGRITLVNQLKVGHKSKPNRRVWIPKPGNDEKRPLGIPTMYERALQALVKLAMEPEWEARFEPNSYGLGPGRSTHDAIEAIFLAIRYKPKFVLDADISKCFDKINHEKLLTKLRMPS
;
A
#
# COMPACT_ATOMS: atom_id res chain seq x y z
N MET A 1 22.10 1.87 32.80
CA MET A 1 20.80 1.17 32.90
C MET A 1 19.78 2.01 32.12
N ASN A 2 19.21 1.64 30.97
CA ASN A 2 18.28 0.53 30.74
C ASN A 2 18.29 0.08 29.26
N GLY A 3 18.14 -1.23 29.06
CA GLY A 3 18.38 -1.95 27.82
C GLY A 3 17.47 -1.61 26.64
N ARG A 4 18.03 -1.79 25.44
CA ARG A 4 17.30 -1.90 24.18
C ARG A 4 16.24 -3.00 24.32
N ARG A 5 14.99 -2.64 24.62
CA ARG A 5 13.85 -3.53 24.39
C ARG A 5 13.78 -3.79 22.89
N SER A 6 14.27 -4.94 22.44
CA SER A 6 14.10 -5.40 21.07
C SER A 6 12.60 -5.44 20.77
N ILE A 7 12.16 -4.71 19.74
CA ILE A 7 10.76 -4.72 19.33
C ILE A 7 10.40 -6.16 18.93
N GLY A 8 9.41 -6.74 19.61
CA GLY A 8 8.92 -8.09 19.31
C GLY A 8 8.12 -8.12 18.01
N TRP A 9 8.80 -8.10 16.86
CA TRP A 9 8.16 -7.96 15.54
C TRP A 9 7.09 -9.01 15.26
N ARG A 10 7.30 -10.27 15.66
CA ARG A 10 6.28 -11.33 15.55
C ARG A 10 4.98 -10.98 16.28
N LYS A 11 5.06 -10.33 17.44
CA LYS A 11 3.89 -9.88 18.21
C LYS A 11 3.19 -8.72 17.48
N VAL A 12 3.98 -7.76 16.99
CA VAL A 12 3.47 -6.60 16.22
C VAL A 12 2.70 -7.08 14.99
N GLU A 13 3.31 -7.94 14.17
CA GLU A 13 2.72 -8.53 12.97
C GLU A 13 1.45 -9.32 13.29
N ARG A 14 1.48 -10.19 14.29
CA ARG A 14 0.31 -10.98 14.72
C ARG A 14 -0.86 -10.09 15.15
N CYS A 15 -0.61 -9.02 15.88
CA CYS A 15 -1.67 -8.12 16.34
C CYS A 15 -2.32 -7.35 15.18
N VAL A 16 -1.52 -6.86 14.22
CA VAL A 16 -2.05 -6.19 13.03
C VAL A 16 -2.82 -7.18 12.16
N PHE A 17 -2.26 -8.36 11.92
CA PHE A 17 -2.91 -9.40 11.12
C PHE A 17 -4.26 -9.85 11.69
N LYS A 18 -4.40 -9.95 13.02
CA LYS A 18 -5.70 -10.24 13.68
C LYS A 18 -6.77 -9.20 13.35
N LEU A 19 -6.42 -7.91 13.31
CA LEU A 19 -7.36 -6.86 12.91
C LEU A 19 -7.68 -6.93 11.43
N GLN A 20 -6.68 -7.16 10.58
CA GLN A 20 -6.86 -7.30 9.14
C GLN A 20 -7.78 -8.48 8.78
N LYS A 21 -7.61 -9.64 9.43
CA LYS A 21 -8.49 -10.81 9.24
C LYS A 21 -9.95 -10.51 9.61
N ARG A 22 -10.18 -9.68 10.63
CA ARG A 22 -11.53 -9.24 11.02
C ARG A 22 -12.13 -8.27 9.99
N ILE A 23 -11.33 -7.36 9.44
CA ILE A 23 -11.75 -6.47 8.35
C ILE A 23 -12.15 -7.30 7.13
N PHE A 24 -11.31 -8.25 6.71
CA PHE A 24 -11.58 -9.15 5.58
C PHE A 24 -12.91 -9.89 5.74
N ARG A 25 -13.12 -10.58 6.87
CA ARG A 25 -14.38 -11.29 7.16
C ARG A 25 -15.59 -10.36 7.19
N SER A 26 -15.44 -9.17 7.76
CA SER A 26 -16.51 -8.17 7.80
C SER A 26 -16.85 -7.65 6.40
N SER A 27 -15.87 -7.57 5.50
CA SER A 27 -16.07 -7.22 4.09
C SER A 27 -16.88 -8.28 3.35
N GLN A 28 -16.56 -9.56 3.55
CA GLN A 28 -17.35 -10.68 2.98
C GLN A 28 -18.80 -10.69 3.47
N GLN A 29 -19.05 -10.22 4.70
CA GLN A 29 -20.39 -10.12 5.30
C GLN A 29 -21.11 -8.78 5.01
N GLY A 30 -20.48 -7.85 4.28
CA GLY A 30 -21.06 -6.53 4.00
C GLY A 30 -21.22 -5.60 5.22
N ASN A 31 -20.56 -5.88 6.35
CA ASN A 31 -20.68 -5.09 7.58
C ASN A 31 -19.80 -3.82 7.53
N VAL A 32 -20.23 -2.84 6.74
CA VAL A 32 -19.49 -1.59 6.49
C VAL A 32 -19.17 -0.82 7.79
N LYS A 33 -20.12 -0.77 8.74
CA LYS A 33 -19.92 -0.07 10.02
C LYS A 33 -18.75 -0.66 10.81
N LEU A 34 -18.65 -1.99 10.88
CA LEU A 34 -17.57 -2.69 11.57
C LEU A 34 -16.24 -2.53 10.82
N ILE A 35 -16.24 -2.60 9.49
CA ILE A 35 -15.05 -2.35 8.66
C ILE A 35 -14.44 -0.99 8.99
N HIS A 36 -15.23 0.09 8.93
CA HIS A 36 -14.75 1.44 9.21
C HIS A 36 -14.29 1.62 10.66
N LYS A 37 -14.92 0.92 11.62
CA LYS A 37 -14.47 0.93 13.03
C LYS A 37 -13.09 0.27 13.17
N LEU A 38 -12.88 -0.87 12.52
CA LEU A 38 -11.62 -1.60 12.57
C LEU A 38 -10.49 -0.90 11.80
N GLN A 39 -10.79 -0.28 10.65
CA GLN A 39 -9.85 0.55 9.91
C GLN A 39 -9.38 1.74 10.75
N ARG A 40 -10.30 2.48 11.38
CA ARG A 40 -9.96 3.58 12.29
C ARG A 40 -9.11 3.11 13.47
N LEU A 41 -9.39 1.92 14.02
CA LEU A 41 -8.55 1.32 15.06
C LEU A 41 -7.14 1.00 14.54
N LEU A 42 -7.01 0.44 13.33
CA LEU A 42 -5.74 0.10 12.72
C LEU A 42 -4.90 1.35 12.45
N LEU A 43 -5.50 2.44 11.94
CA LEU A 43 -4.83 3.72 11.69
C LEU A 43 -4.30 4.38 12.98
N LYS A 44 -4.97 4.17 14.12
CA LYS A 44 -4.56 4.71 15.43
C LYS A 44 -3.57 3.80 16.18
N SER A 45 -3.52 2.51 15.85
CA SER A 45 -2.70 1.50 16.53
C SER A 45 -1.20 1.77 16.38
N TRP A 46 -0.49 1.78 17.51
CA TRP A 46 0.96 1.92 17.54
C TRP A 46 1.68 0.78 16.79
N TYR A 47 1.15 -0.44 16.85
CA TYR A 47 1.71 -1.59 16.12
C TYR A 47 1.60 -1.43 14.60
N SER A 48 0.50 -0.88 14.11
CA SER A 48 0.34 -0.61 12.68
C SER A 48 1.29 0.48 12.20
N LYS A 49 1.43 1.55 12.99
CA LYS A 49 2.38 2.64 12.70
C LYS A 49 3.82 2.14 12.69
N LEU A 50 4.19 1.23 13.60
CA LEU A 50 5.49 0.56 13.59
C LEU A 50 5.74 -0.21 12.29
N LEU A 51 4.79 -1.04 11.85
CA LEU A 51 4.94 -1.80 10.60
C LEU A 51 5.04 -0.87 9.39
N ALA A 52 4.24 0.19 9.35
CA ALA A 52 4.29 1.18 8.28
C ALA A 52 5.67 1.86 8.19
N VAL A 53 6.23 2.29 9.32
CA VAL A 53 7.57 2.88 9.36
C VAL A 53 8.66 1.86 9.02
N ARG A 54 8.57 0.62 9.52
CA ARG A 54 9.50 -0.46 9.18
C ARG A 54 9.47 -0.77 7.68
N ARG A 55 8.28 -0.80 7.07
CA ARG A 55 8.15 -1.05 5.64
C ARG A 55 8.94 -0.03 4.82
N VAL A 56 8.84 1.26 5.15
CA VAL A 56 9.44 2.33 4.32
C VAL A 56 10.88 2.68 4.67
N THR A 57 11.37 2.36 5.87
CA THR A 57 12.73 2.74 6.32
C THR A 57 13.76 1.62 6.13
N PRO A 58 13.66 0.43 6.74
CA PRO A 58 14.58 -0.67 6.46
C PRO A 58 14.18 -1.57 5.28
N ASP A 59 12.90 -1.86 5.07
CA ASP A 59 12.52 -3.01 4.23
C ASP A 59 12.41 -2.67 2.73
N ASN A 60 11.88 -1.49 2.39
CA ASN A 60 11.68 -1.09 1.00
C ASN A 60 13.02 -0.88 0.24
N GLN A 61 13.08 -1.33 -1.02
CA GLN A 61 14.24 -1.11 -1.90
C GLN A 61 14.54 0.38 -2.13
N GLY A 62 13.50 1.21 -2.32
CA GLY A 62 13.61 2.67 -2.49
C GLY A 62 13.85 3.48 -1.20
N LYS A 63 14.24 2.85 -0.09
CA LYS A 63 14.36 3.49 1.22
C LYS A 63 15.30 4.69 1.28
N LYS A 64 16.36 4.69 0.46
CA LYS A 64 17.38 5.78 0.42
C LYS A 64 16.97 6.97 -0.46
N THR A 65 15.80 6.92 -1.09
CA THR A 65 15.33 7.98 -1.99
C THR A 65 14.59 9.05 -1.19
N ALA A 66 15.08 10.29 -1.23
CA ALA A 66 14.47 11.43 -0.53
C ALA A 66 13.29 12.03 -1.30
N GLY A 67 12.31 12.56 -0.57
CA GLY A 67 11.28 13.46 -1.12
C GLY A 67 11.77 14.91 -1.19
N VAL A 68 10.84 15.86 -1.19
CA VAL A 68 11.15 17.30 -1.21
C VAL A 68 11.87 17.80 0.05
N ASP A 69 11.83 17.03 1.13
CA ASP A 69 12.45 17.33 2.42
C ASP A 69 13.92 16.85 2.52
N GLY A 70 14.47 16.22 1.48
CA GLY A 70 15.87 15.78 1.44
C GLY A 70 16.21 14.60 2.36
N ARG A 71 15.27 14.08 3.17
CA ARG A 71 15.53 13.04 4.16
C ARG A 71 15.63 11.64 3.53
N LYS A 72 16.83 11.05 3.55
CA LYS A 72 17.13 9.73 2.96
C LYS A 72 17.06 8.56 3.95
N SER A 73 17.28 8.80 5.24
CA SER A 73 17.27 7.73 6.26
C SER A 73 16.95 8.29 7.65
N LEU A 74 16.60 7.40 8.57
CA LEU A 74 16.35 7.73 9.98
C LEU A 74 17.15 6.82 10.90
N THR A 75 17.67 7.41 11.97
CA THR A 75 18.23 6.69 13.13
C THR A 75 17.14 5.88 13.84
N PRO A 76 17.49 4.85 14.64
CA PRO A 76 16.48 4.09 15.39
C PRO A 76 15.56 4.97 16.26
N PRO A 77 16.05 5.96 17.03
CA PRO A 77 15.18 6.90 17.74
C PRO A 77 14.31 7.74 16.78
N GLY A 78 14.87 8.22 15.68
CA GLY A 78 14.12 8.97 14.67
C GLY A 78 12.97 8.19 14.05
N ARG A 79 13.09 6.86 13.92
CA ARG A 79 11.99 5.99 13.49
C ARG A 79 10.87 5.95 14.53
N ILE A 80 11.19 5.87 15.82
CA ILE A 80 10.18 5.90 16.90
C ILE A 80 9.48 7.26 16.94
N THR A 81 10.23 8.36 16.76
CA THR A 81 9.64 9.69 16.63
C THR A 81 8.65 9.75 15.47
N LEU A 82 9.02 9.21 14.30
CA LEU A 82 8.13 9.14 13.14
C LEU A 82 6.86 8.30 13.43
N VAL A 83 6.99 7.16 14.10
CA VAL A 83 5.85 6.32 14.52
C VAL A 83 4.85 7.12 15.36
N ASN A 84 5.34 7.93 16.30
CA ASN A 84 4.49 8.75 17.17
C ASN A 84 3.83 9.92 16.41
N GLN A 85 4.51 10.46 15.40
CA GLN A 85 4.00 11.57 14.58
C GLN A 85 2.97 11.15 13.52
N LEU A 86 2.96 9.88 13.08
CA LEU A 86 2.04 9.42 12.03
C LEU A 86 0.57 9.65 12.40
N LYS A 87 -0.09 10.52 11.65
CA LYS A 87 -1.51 10.85 11.80
C LYS A 87 -2.15 11.15 10.43
N VAL A 88 -3.33 10.58 10.21
CA VAL A 88 -4.19 10.87 9.04
C VAL A 88 -4.91 12.23 9.23
N GLY A 89 -5.29 12.88 8.14
CA GLY A 89 -6.06 14.14 8.18
C GLY A 89 -5.21 15.43 8.18
N HIS A 90 -3.96 15.35 7.72
CA HIS A 90 -3.12 16.53 7.47
C HIS A 90 -2.97 16.74 5.96
N LYS A 91 -2.67 17.97 5.53
CA LYS A 91 -2.42 18.28 4.13
C LYS A 91 -1.08 17.67 3.69
N SER A 92 -1.13 16.80 2.69
CA SER A 92 0.07 16.11 2.18
C SER A 92 1.07 17.08 1.57
N LYS A 93 2.36 16.78 1.75
CA LYS A 93 3.45 17.50 1.08
C LYS A 93 3.51 17.15 -0.41
N PRO A 94 3.97 18.08 -1.27
CA PRO A 94 4.16 17.80 -2.69
C PRO A 94 5.22 16.71 -2.90
N ASN A 95 5.04 15.91 -3.94
CA ASN A 95 6.01 14.89 -4.35
C ASN A 95 7.21 15.54 -5.06
N ARG A 96 8.41 15.02 -4.81
CA ARG A 96 9.60 15.40 -5.59
C ARG A 96 9.57 14.67 -6.93
N ARG A 97 9.59 15.42 -8.04
CA ARG A 97 9.62 14.85 -9.39
C ARG A 97 11.03 14.39 -9.74
N VAL A 98 11.16 13.19 -10.28
CA VAL A 98 12.38 12.65 -10.89
C VAL A 98 12.02 12.06 -12.25
N TRP A 99 12.87 12.27 -13.24
CA TRP A 99 12.69 11.71 -14.58
C TRP A 99 13.53 10.44 -14.73
N ILE A 100 12.89 9.35 -15.14
CA ILE A 100 13.56 8.07 -15.40
C ILE A 100 13.55 7.83 -16.91
N PRO A 101 14.70 7.63 -17.55
CA PRO A 101 14.74 7.31 -18.99
C PRO A 101 14.05 5.96 -19.25
N LYS A 102 13.32 5.86 -20.35
CA LYS A 102 12.83 4.57 -20.84
C LYS A 102 13.99 3.82 -21.49
N PRO A 103 14.10 2.50 -21.28
CA PRO A 103 15.05 1.70 -22.06
C PRO A 103 14.70 1.80 -23.55
N GLY A 104 15.69 2.10 -24.39
CA GLY A 104 15.54 2.05 -25.86
C GLY A 104 14.89 3.26 -26.54
N ASN A 105 14.64 4.37 -25.84
CA ASN A 105 14.20 5.64 -26.45
C ASN A 105 14.56 6.85 -25.55
N ASP A 106 14.56 8.07 -26.09
CA ASP A 106 14.81 9.34 -25.40
C ASP A 106 13.66 9.80 -24.48
N GLU A 107 12.52 9.11 -24.54
CA GLU A 107 11.39 9.37 -23.67
C GLU A 107 11.71 9.13 -22.20
N LYS A 108 11.23 10.04 -21.32
CA LYS A 108 11.37 9.93 -19.87
C LYS A 108 10.02 9.72 -19.20
N ARG A 109 9.95 8.81 -18.24
CA ARG A 109 8.77 8.66 -17.36
C ARG A 109 8.93 9.49 -16.09
N PRO A 110 7.91 10.27 -15.68
CA PRO A 110 7.94 10.99 -14.42
C PRO A 110 7.70 10.05 -13.23
N LEU A 111 8.55 10.13 -12.20
CA LEU A 111 8.34 9.50 -10.90
C LEU A 111 8.13 10.57 -9.83
N GLY A 112 7.01 10.51 -9.13
CA GLY A 112 6.76 11.34 -7.94
C GLY A 112 7.25 10.61 -6.69
N ILE A 113 8.16 11.21 -5.94
CA ILE A 113 8.74 10.62 -4.73
C ILE A 113 8.20 11.39 -3.51
N PRO A 114 7.33 10.78 -2.70
CA PRO A 114 6.83 11.40 -1.48
C PRO A 114 7.93 11.51 -0.41
N THR A 115 7.72 12.38 0.58
CA THR A 115 8.58 12.41 1.77
C THR A 115 8.50 11.09 2.55
N MET A 116 9.46 10.86 3.45
CA MET A 116 9.45 9.65 4.27
C MET A 116 8.20 9.54 5.15
N TYR A 117 7.71 10.68 5.65
CA TYR A 117 6.46 10.75 6.40
C TYR A 117 5.26 10.34 5.53
N GLU A 118 5.15 10.89 4.31
CA GLU A 118 4.06 10.54 3.39
C GLU A 118 4.08 9.06 3.00
N ARG A 119 5.25 8.50 2.71
CA ARG A 119 5.37 7.06 2.40
C ARG A 119 4.93 6.19 3.58
N ALA A 120 5.33 6.55 4.80
CA ALA A 120 4.94 5.85 6.01
C ALA A 120 3.42 5.97 6.24
N LEU A 121 2.83 7.13 6.00
CA LEU A 121 1.38 7.30 6.12
C LEU A 121 0.61 6.52 5.04
N GLN A 122 1.07 6.53 3.78
CA GLN A 122 0.51 5.72 2.71
C GLN A 122 0.58 4.22 3.04
N ALA A 123 1.71 3.75 3.60
CA ALA A 123 1.84 2.37 4.06
C ALA A 123 0.87 2.05 5.20
N LEU A 124 0.64 2.99 6.13
CA LEU A 124 -0.33 2.83 7.21
C LEU A 124 -1.77 2.75 6.70
N VAL A 125 -2.14 3.62 5.75
CA VAL A 125 -3.46 3.61 5.10
C VAL A 125 -3.65 2.31 4.31
N LYS A 126 -2.61 1.87 3.58
CA LYS A 126 -2.63 0.58 2.88
C LYS A 126 -2.93 -0.59 3.83
N LEU A 127 -2.26 -0.68 4.98
CA LEU A 127 -2.52 -1.73 5.97
C LEU A 127 -3.99 -1.77 6.44
N ALA A 128 -4.66 -0.62 6.49
CA ALA A 128 -6.06 -0.52 6.90
C ALA A 128 -7.02 -0.90 5.76
N MET A 129 -6.76 -0.44 4.53
CA MET A 129 -7.67 -0.61 3.40
C MET A 129 -7.53 -1.96 2.71
N GLU A 130 -6.31 -2.47 2.55
CA GLU A 130 -6.00 -3.69 1.77
C GLU A 130 -6.91 -4.89 2.15
N PRO A 131 -7.17 -5.22 3.43
CA PRO A 131 -7.97 -6.39 3.75
C PRO A 131 -9.44 -6.30 3.31
N GLU A 132 -10.01 -5.10 3.20
CA GLU A 132 -11.37 -4.92 2.69
C GLU A 132 -11.42 -5.23 1.19
N TRP A 133 -10.43 -4.73 0.45
CA TRP A 133 -10.35 -4.85 -1.01
C TRP A 133 -9.90 -6.24 -1.44
N GLU A 134 -9.00 -6.89 -0.72
CA GLU A 134 -8.65 -8.29 -0.95
C GLU A 134 -9.87 -9.23 -0.86
N ALA A 135 -10.87 -8.89 -0.02
CA ALA A 135 -12.11 -9.65 0.07
C ALA A 135 -13.07 -9.40 -1.11
N ARG A 136 -12.84 -8.35 -1.91
CA ARG A 136 -13.70 -7.91 -3.02
C ARG A 136 -13.06 -8.05 -4.39
N PHE A 137 -11.73 -8.12 -4.46
CA PHE A 137 -11.03 -8.23 -5.72
C PHE A 137 -11.33 -9.55 -6.39
N GLU A 138 -11.43 -9.49 -7.71
CA GLU A 138 -11.62 -10.65 -8.55
C GLU A 138 -10.44 -11.65 -8.39
N PRO A 139 -10.70 -12.96 -8.40
CA PRO A 139 -9.65 -13.98 -8.28
C PRO A 139 -8.55 -13.84 -9.35
N ASN A 140 -8.93 -13.40 -10.54
CA ASN A 140 -8.09 -13.21 -11.73
C ASN A 140 -7.44 -11.81 -11.81
N SER A 141 -7.39 -11.05 -10.72
CA SER A 141 -6.64 -9.80 -10.62
C SER A 141 -5.25 -10.01 -9.99
N TYR A 142 -4.19 -10.01 -10.80
CA TYR A 142 -2.84 -10.40 -10.33
C TYR A 142 -1.92 -9.21 -9.98
N GLY A 143 -2.36 -7.98 -10.24
CA GLY A 143 -1.54 -6.79 -10.06
C GLY A 143 -1.38 -6.38 -8.59
N LEU A 144 -0.14 -6.33 -8.10
CA LEU A 144 0.26 -5.70 -6.82
C LEU A 144 -0.42 -6.25 -5.53
N GLY A 145 -1.11 -7.38 -5.63
CA GLY A 145 -1.77 -8.06 -4.51
C GLY A 145 -0.80 -8.91 -3.67
N PRO A 146 -1.10 -9.14 -2.38
CA PRO A 146 -0.30 -10.01 -1.52
C PRO A 146 -0.37 -11.46 -2.00
N GLY A 147 0.79 -12.10 -2.17
CA GLY A 147 0.88 -13.51 -2.57
C GLY A 147 0.46 -13.79 -4.01
N ARG A 148 0.37 -12.76 -4.86
CA ARG A 148 0.14 -12.90 -6.31
C ARG A 148 1.36 -12.43 -7.09
N SER A 149 1.64 -13.09 -8.21
CA SER A 149 2.75 -12.78 -9.11
C SER A 149 2.32 -12.70 -10.57
N THR A 150 3.20 -12.15 -11.43
CA THR A 150 2.99 -12.19 -12.88
C THR A 150 3.01 -13.61 -13.44
N HIS A 151 3.68 -14.55 -12.76
CA HIS A 151 3.69 -15.96 -13.18
C HIS A 151 2.33 -16.62 -12.96
N ASP A 152 1.63 -16.26 -11.88
CA ASP A 152 0.27 -16.76 -11.60
C ASP A 152 -0.71 -16.31 -12.71
N ALA A 153 -0.52 -15.07 -13.22
CA ALA A 153 -1.30 -14.57 -14.35
C ALA A 153 -1.04 -15.38 -15.63
N ILE A 154 0.24 -15.67 -15.92
CA ILE A 154 0.64 -16.50 -17.07
C ILE A 154 0.05 -17.91 -16.95
N GLU A 155 0.15 -18.53 -15.77
CA GLU A 155 -0.42 -19.84 -15.49
C GLU A 155 -1.93 -19.85 -15.67
N ALA A 156 -2.64 -18.85 -15.14
CA ALA A 156 -4.08 -18.73 -15.29
C ALA A 156 -4.52 -18.60 -16.76
N ILE A 157 -3.80 -17.78 -17.55
CA ILE A 157 -4.03 -17.65 -18.99
C ILE A 157 -3.80 -19.01 -19.68
N PHE A 158 -2.67 -19.66 -19.39
CA PHE A 158 -2.31 -20.96 -19.97
C PHE A 158 -3.40 -22.00 -19.69
N LEU A 159 -3.81 -22.16 -18.43
CA LEU A 159 -4.85 -23.11 -18.04
C LEU A 159 -6.20 -22.81 -18.70
N ALA A 160 -6.54 -21.53 -18.89
CA ALA A 160 -7.81 -21.12 -19.49
C ALA A 160 -7.92 -21.44 -20.99
N ILE A 161 -6.81 -21.38 -21.73
CA ILE A 161 -6.82 -21.46 -23.21
C ILE A 161 -6.11 -22.69 -23.80
N ARG A 162 -5.39 -23.50 -23.01
CA ARG A 162 -4.55 -24.61 -23.52
C ARG A 162 -5.26 -25.64 -24.41
N TYR A 163 -6.56 -25.80 -24.29
CA TYR A 163 -7.37 -26.75 -25.07
C TYR A 163 -8.51 -26.08 -25.86
N LYS A 164 -8.41 -24.76 -26.14
CA LYS A 164 -9.46 -23.98 -26.81
C LYS A 164 -8.90 -23.24 -28.04
N PRO A 165 -9.74 -22.90 -29.04
CA PRO A 165 -9.37 -21.96 -30.10
C PRO A 165 -8.91 -20.63 -29.50
N LYS A 166 -7.86 -20.04 -30.07
CA LYS A 166 -7.13 -18.92 -29.45
C LYS A 166 -7.46 -17.61 -30.16
N PHE A 167 -8.43 -16.88 -29.60
CA PHE A 167 -8.63 -15.46 -29.90
C PHE A 167 -8.39 -14.68 -28.61
N VAL A 168 -7.54 -13.66 -28.68
CA VAL A 168 -7.16 -12.82 -27.53
C VAL A 168 -7.43 -11.37 -27.89
N LEU A 169 -8.18 -10.69 -27.03
CA LEU A 169 -8.32 -9.23 -27.08
C LEU A 169 -7.18 -8.62 -26.28
N ASP A 170 -6.26 -7.93 -26.96
CA ASP A 170 -5.26 -7.11 -26.30
C ASP A 170 -5.83 -5.71 -26.06
N ALA A 171 -6.03 -5.36 -24.79
CA ALA A 171 -6.65 -4.11 -24.38
C ALA A 171 -5.82 -3.45 -23.26
N ASP A 172 -5.49 -2.17 -23.45
CA ASP A 172 -4.75 -1.37 -22.48
C ASP A 172 -5.54 -0.12 -22.04
N ILE A 173 -5.41 0.24 -20.77
CA ILE A 173 -6.03 1.44 -20.20
C ILE A 173 -5.01 2.56 -20.15
N SER A 174 -5.09 3.47 -21.12
CA SER A 174 -4.20 4.63 -21.16
C SER A 174 -4.43 5.59 -19.98
N LYS A 175 -3.33 6.15 -19.44
CA LYS A 175 -3.34 7.29 -18.49
C LYS A 175 -4.21 7.08 -17.24
N CYS A 176 -4.25 5.86 -16.69
CA CYS A 176 -5.10 5.49 -15.55
C CYS A 176 -5.00 6.50 -14.38
N PHE A 177 -3.80 6.80 -13.89
CA PHE A 177 -3.63 7.72 -12.75
C PHE A 177 -3.81 9.20 -13.11
N ASP A 178 -3.56 9.60 -14.35
CA ASP A 178 -3.65 11.00 -14.78
C ASP A 178 -5.10 11.41 -15.09
N LYS A 179 -5.96 10.45 -15.47
CA LYS A 179 -7.34 10.68 -15.91
C LYS A 179 -8.40 10.03 -15.03
N ILE A 180 -8.04 9.42 -13.91
CA ILE A 180 -9.03 8.83 -13.00
C ILE A 180 -9.91 9.92 -12.39
N ASN A 181 -11.23 9.77 -12.47
CA ASN A 181 -12.16 10.70 -11.86
C ASN A 181 -12.13 10.55 -10.32
N HIS A 182 -11.66 11.59 -9.63
CA HIS A 182 -11.48 11.58 -8.18
C HIS A 182 -12.80 11.47 -7.41
N GLU A 183 -13.87 12.10 -7.88
CA GLU A 183 -15.19 12.04 -7.22
C GLU A 183 -15.76 10.62 -7.26
N LYS A 184 -15.69 9.96 -8.42
CA LYS A 184 -16.09 8.56 -8.60
C LYS A 184 -15.25 7.64 -7.72
N LEU A 185 -13.94 7.87 -7.65
CA LEU A 185 -13.04 7.10 -6.79
C LEU A 185 -13.43 7.25 -5.32
N LEU A 186 -13.59 8.48 -4.83
CA LEU A 186 -13.93 8.75 -3.43
C LEU A 186 -15.30 8.19 -3.05
N THR A 187 -16.28 8.29 -3.96
CA THR A 187 -17.61 7.69 -3.79
C THR A 187 -17.53 6.17 -3.63
N LYS A 188 -16.71 5.50 -4.47
CA LYS A 188 -16.50 4.06 -4.37
C LYS A 188 -15.77 3.64 -3.10
N LEU A 189 -14.79 4.44 -2.64
CA LEU A 189 -14.01 4.13 -1.45
C LEU A 189 -14.83 4.24 -0.16
N ARG A 190 -16.00 4.90 -0.17
CA ARG A 190 -16.88 5.10 1.00
C ARG A 190 -16.10 5.53 2.25
N MET A 191 -15.08 6.36 2.08
CA MET A 191 -14.14 6.69 3.16
C MET A 191 -14.90 7.24 4.37
N PRO A 192 -14.68 6.71 5.58
CA PRO A 192 -15.28 7.27 6.78
C PRO A 192 -14.77 8.70 6.95
N SER A 193 -15.71 9.65 7.05
CA SER A 193 -15.44 11.02 7.49
C SER A 193 -14.90 11.07 8.92
#